data_AF-A0A7L3HB08-F1
#
_entry.id   AF-A0A7L3HB08-F1
#
_cell.length_a   1.000
_cell.length_b   1.000
_cell.length_c   1.000
_cell.angle_alpha   90.00
_cell.angle_beta   90.00
_cell.angle_gamma   90.00
#
_symmetry.space_group_name_H-M   'P 1'
#
loop_
_entity.id
_entity.type
_entity.pdbx_description
1 polymer ?
#
loop_
_entity_poly.entity_id
_entity_poly.type
_entity_poly.pdbx_seq_one_letter_code
_entity_poly.pdbx_strand_id
1 'polypeptide(L)'
;SFTEWELMEWSEQQAVFNFLYDSVTLTVVFGPPVDGEFFAAHPSRSIISLDFESFLDEEQAPPSSCLVQKLIFQFIESRGSWQEKCPTLRYLPQALFDISLVVNRCKILGEELEFLQRWGAKFHLLETDIKGTEVKLLFSSSVAFAKFELTLALSHDYPSAVLPFRVQTHIGNIGEKEIAAVLSRVPAGHHYLQRTVTSIHQNLLQGPR
;
A
#
# COMPACT_ATOMS: atom_id res chain seq x y z
N SER A 1 -1.80 -18.77 -8.11
CA SER A 1 -3.04 -18.01 -7.93
C SER A 1 -3.39 -18.07 -6.46
N PHE A 2 -2.88 -17.14 -5.66
CA PHE A 2 -3.31 -16.95 -4.27
C PHE A 2 -4.28 -15.77 -4.32
N THR A 3 -5.56 -16.01 -4.02
CA THR A 3 -6.49 -14.94 -3.74
C THR A 3 -6.00 -14.22 -2.47
N GLU A 4 -5.99 -12.88 -2.46
CA GLU A 4 -5.57 -12.09 -1.29
C GLU A 4 -6.63 -12.09 -0.16
N TRP A 5 -7.69 -12.89 -0.33
CA TRP A 5 -8.77 -13.02 0.61
C TRP A 5 -9.13 -14.47 0.90
N GLU A 6 -9.67 -14.66 2.10
CA GLU A 6 -10.27 -15.90 2.58
C GLU A 6 -11.76 -15.66 2.84
N LEU A 7 -12.61 -16.59 2.39
CA LEU A 7 -14.05 -16.56 2.65
C LEU A 7 -14.30 -17.16 4.03
N MET A 8 -14.76 -16.32 4.97
CA MET A 8 -15.01 -16.73 6.35
C MET A 8 -16.44 -17.21 6.56
N GLU A 9 -17.39 -16.51 5.93
CA GLU A 9 -18.80 -16.82 6.05
C GLU A 9 -19.50 -16.62 4.71
N TRP A 10 -20.42 -17.53 4.40
CA TRP A 10 -21.40 -17.35 3.33
C TRP A 10 -22.76 -17.84 3.79
N SER A 11 -23.74 -16.95 3.83
CA SER A 11 -25.12 -17.25 4.20
C SER A 11 -26.10 -16.66 3.19
N GLU A 12 -27.40 -16.80 3.44
CA GLU A 12 -28.41 -16.14 2.60
C GLU A 12 -28.41 -14.62 2.79
N GLN A 13 -27.94 -14.12 3.93
CA GLN A 13 -28.04 -12.71 4.28
C GLN A 13 -26.73 -11.95 4.05
N GLN A 14 -25.59 -12.64 4.11
CA GLN A 14 -24.29 -11.98 4.00
C GLN A 14 -23.17 -12.91 3.53
N ALA A 15 -22.05 -12.31 3.13
CA ALA A 15 -20.76 -12.96 3.03
C ALA A 15 -19.67 -12.13 3.69
N VAL A 16 -18.70 -12.80 4.30
CA VAL A 16 -17.60 -12.16 5.03
C VAL A 16 -16.27 -12.62 4.43
N PHE A 17 -15.44 -11.66 4.04
CA PHE A 17 -14.13 -11.90 3.44
C PHE A 17 -13.05 -11.26 4.30
N ASN A 18 -12.01 -12.02 4.63
CA ASN A 18 -10.83 -11.49 5.31
C ASN A 18 -9.70 -11.24 4.31
N PHE A 19 -8.95 -10.17 4.51
CA PHE A 19 -7.78 -9.77 3.75
C PHE A 19 -6.61 -9.51 4.71
N LEU A 20 -5.39 -9.52 4.17
CA LEU A 20 -4.17 -9.12 4.87
C LEU A 20 -4.03 -9.82 6.24
N TYR A 21 -4.01 -11.15 6.25
CA TYR A 21 -3.84 -11.95 7.47
C TYR A 21 -4.88 -11.62 8.55
N ASP A 22 -6.16 -11.59 8.17
CA ASP A 22 -7.32 -11.29 9.03
C ASP A 22 -7.37 -9.88 9.64
N SER A 23 -6.48 -8.97 9.23
CA SER A 23 -6.46 -7.60 9.75
C SER A 23 -7.46 -6.66 9.10
N VAL A 24 -8.01 -7.04 7.93
CA VAL A 24 -9.04 -6.28 7.21
C VAL A 24 -10.19 -7.22 6.86
N THR A 25 -11.41 -6.85 7.21
CA THR A 25 -12.61 -7.63 6.87
C THR A 25 -13.53 -6.81 5.97
N LEU A 26 -14.11 -7.48 4.98
CA LEU A 26 -15.22 -6.98 4.17
C LEU A 26 -16.46 -7.82 4.47
N THR A 27 -17.50 -7.16 4.95
CA THR A 27 -18.84 -7.74 5.11
C THR A 27 -19.73 -7.26 3.98
N VAL A 28 -20.30 -8.19 3.23
CA VAL A 28 -21.22 -7.92 2.12
C VAL A 28 -22.61 -8.36 2.54
N VAL A 29 -23.54 -7.41 2.68
CA VAL A 29 -24.93 -7.71 3.04
C VAL A 29 -25.78 -7.86 1.78
N PHE A 30 -26.45 -9.00 1.65
CA PHE A 30 -27.29 -9.33 0.51
C PHE A 30 -28.71 -8.80 0.68
N GLY A 31 -29.25 -8.27 -0.40
CA GLY A 31 -30.65 -7.87 -0.52
C GLY A 31 -31.51 -8.91 -1.24
N PRO A 32 -32.73 -8.52 -1.64
CA PRO A 32 -33.62 -9.40 -2.36
C PRO A 32 -33.02 -9.85 -3.70
N PRO A 33 -33.51 -10.98 -4.26
CA PRO A 33 -33.24 -11.37 -5.64
C PRO A 33 -33.55 -10.22 -6.61
N VAL A 34 -32.73 -10.07 -7.65
CA VAL A 34 -32.98 -9.08 -8.70
C VAL A 34 -34.19 -9.50 -9.52
N ASP A 35 -35.06 -8.53 -9.83
CA ASP A 35 -36.27 -8.75 -10.62
C ASP A 35 -35.97 -9.47 -11.95
N GLY A 36 -36.76 -10.49 -12.27
CA GLY A 36 -36.58 -11.33 -13.46
C GLY A 36 -35.74 -12.59 -13.25
N GLU A 37 -35.04 -12.72 -12.12
CA GLU A 37 -34.27 -13.93 -11.79
C GLU A 37 -34.87 -14.78 -10.67
N PHE A 38 -36.07 -14.44 -10.17
CA PHE A 38 -36.71 -15.12 -9.03
C PHE A 38 -36.87 -16.65 -9.18
N PHE A 39 -37.08 -17.12 -10.41
CA PHE A 39 -37.22 -18.55 -10.73
C PHE A 39 -35.92 -19.19 -11.23
N ALA A 40 -34.81 -18.45 -11.31
CA ALA A 40 -33.52 -19.02 -11.65
C ALA A 40 -33.06 -19.95 -10.52
N ALA A 41 -32.32 -21.00 -10.87
CA ALA A 41 -31.75 -21.91 -9.87
C ALA A 41 -30.80 -21.18 -8.89
N HIS A 42 -30.18 -20.08 -9.33
CA HIS A 42 -29.28 -19.24 -8.54
C HIS A 42 -29.52 -17.75 -8.90
N PRO A 43 -30.57 -17.11 -8.36
CA PRO A 43 -30.86 -15.71 -8.64
C PRO A 43 -29.73 -14.80 -8.14
N SER A 44 -29.26 -13.87 -8.96
CA SER A 44 -28.40 -12.80 -8.49
C SER A 44 -29.17 -11.95 -7.48
N ARG A 45 -28.49 -11.52 -6.42
CA ARG A 45 -29.06 -10.67 -5.36
C ARG A 45 -28.51 -9.27 -5.45
N SER A 46 -29.30 -8.28 -5.05
CA SER A 46 -28.77 -6.95 -4.79
C SER A 46 -27.82 -6.96 -3.61
N ILE A 47 -26.93 -5.97 -3.54
CA ILE A 47 -26.06 -5.76 -2.37
C ILE A 47 -26.54 -4.51 -1.64
N ILE A 48 -26.85 -4.68 -0.36
CA ILE A 48 -27.34 -3.61 0.51
C ILE A 48 -26.17 -2.79 1.03
N SER A 49 -25.09 -3.44 1.47
CA SER A 49 -23.89 -2.76 1.97
C SER A 49 -22.62 -3.57 1.69
N LEU A 50 -21.50 -2.83 1.62
CA LEU A 50 -20.14 -3.36 1.64
C LEU A 50 -19.40 -2.61 2.74
N ASP A 51 -19.26 -3.26 3.87
CA ASP A 51 -18.70 -2.65 5.08
C ASP A 51 -17.29 -3.18 5.33
N PHE A 52 -16.34 -2.26 5.53
CA PHE A 52 -14.93 -2.59 5.75
C PHE A 52 -14.53 -2.28 7.18
N GLU A 53 -13.87 -3.24 7.83
CA GLU A 53 -13.41 -3.12 9.20
C GLU A 53 -11.93 -3.46 9.33
N SER A 54 -11.26 -2.75 10.25
CA SER A 54 -9.86 -2.89 10.58
C SER A 54 -9.72 -3.52 11.96
N PHE A 55 -8.95 -4.59 12.08
CA PHE A 55 -8.70 -5.29 13.33
C PHE A 55 -7.25 -5.21 13.82
N LEU A 56 -6.43 -4.36 13.19
CA LEU A 56 -5.05 -4.16 13.65
C LEU A 56 -5.02 -3.29 14.90
N ASP A 57 -4.30 -3.78 15.91
CA ASP A 57 -3.94 -2.99 17.08
C ASP A 57 -2.80 -2.03 16.69
N GLU A 58 -3.13 -0.77 16.38
CA GLU A 58 -2.15 0.25 15.98
C GLU A 58 -1.09 0.54 17.05
N GLU A 59 -1.35 0.24 18.33
CA GLU A 59 -0.39 0.48 19.42
C GLU A 59 0.67 -0.64 19.50
N GLN A 60 0.30 -1.87 19.12
CA GLN A 60 1.18 -3.03 19.17
C GLN A 60 1.80 -3.40 17.82
N ALA A 61 1.18 -2.97 16.72
CA ALA A 61 1.60 -3.35 15.38
C ALA A 61 2.89 -2.64 14.94
N PRO A 62 3.71 -3.29 14.08
CA PRO A 62 4.84 -2.63 13.44
C PRO A 62 4.37 -1.38 12.65
N PRO A 63 5.16 -0.28 12.65
CA PRO A 63 4.79 0.92 11.90
C PRO A 63 4.57 0.68 10.40
N SER A 64 5.25 -0.30 9.81
CA SER A 64 5.03 -0.74 8.42
C SER A 64 3.62 -1.29 8.22
N SER A 65 3.13 -2.16 9.11
CA SER A 65 1.77 -2.71 9.08
C SER A 65 0.72 -1.61 9.24
N CYS A 66 0.93 -0.67 10.17
CA CYS A 66 0.03 0.47 10.37
C CYS A 66 -0.06 1.34 9.11
N LEU A 67 1.07 1.60 8.45
CA LEU A 67 1.11 2.33 7.17
C LEU A 67 0.36 1.58 6.07
N VAL A 68 0.63 0.28 5.90
CA VAL A 68 -0.04 -0.57 4.90
C VAL A 68 -1.55 -0.49 5.04
N GLN A 69 -2.05 -0.62 6.26
CA GLN A 69 -3.48 -0.55 6.51
C GLN A 69 -4.06 0.84 6.25
N LYS A 70 -3.37 1.90 6.67
CA LYS A 70 -3.79 3.27 6.38
C LYS A 70 -3.93 3.53 4.89
N LEU A 71 -3.02 3.00 4.06
CA LEU A 71 -3.12 3.13 2.60
C LEU A 71 -4.27 2.31 2.00
N ILE A 72 -4.54 1.12 2.53
CA ILE A 72 -5.69 0.30 2.11
C ILE A 72 -7.00 1.03 2.43
N PHE A 73 -7.16 1.56 3.63
CA PHE A 73 -8.36 2.31 4.00
C PHE A 73 -8.48 3.62 3.23
N GLN A 74 -7.36 4.31 2.96
CA GLN A 74 -7.36 5.47 2.07
C GLN A 74 -7.89 5.12 0.67
N PHE A 75 -7.57 3.94 0.13
CA PHE A 75 -8.16 3.46 -1.13
C PHE A 75 -9.65 3.20 -1.02
N ILE A 76 -10.07 2.48 0.03
CA ILE A 76 -11.47 2.13 0.24
C ILE A 76 -12.30 3.42 0.33
N GLU A 77 -11.85 4.39 1.10
CA GLU A 77 -12.51 5.70 1.25
C GLU A 77 -12.48 6.53 -0.05
N SER A 78 -11.38 6.51 -0.81
CA SER A 78 -11.28 7.28 -2.06
C SER A 78 -12.23 6.79 -3.14
N ARG A 79 -12.68 5.54 -3.05
CA ARG A 79 -13.69 4.97 -3.96
C ARG A 79 -15.11 5.44 -3.65
N GLY A 80 -15.38 6.14 -2.55
CA GLY A 80 -16.72 6.63 -2.20
C GLY A 80 -17.67 5.47 -1.90
N SER A 81 -18.91 5.52 -2.42
CA SER A 81 -19.90 4.47 -2.19
C SER A 81 -19.57 3.18 -2.96
N TRP A 82 -19.04 2.19 -2.26
CA TRP A 82 -18.80 0.86 -2.82
C TRP A 82 -20.10 0.17 -3.25
N GLN A 83 -21.21 0.47 -2.59
CA GLN A 83 -22.54 -0.04 -2.95
C GLN A 83 -22.95 0.40 -4.36
N GLU A 84 -22.72 1.67 -4.73
CA GLU A 84 -23.03 2.17 -6.07
C GLU A 84 -22.20 1.48 -7.15
N LYS A 85 -20.97 1.08 -6.82
CA LYS A 85 -20.05 0.38 -7.73
C LYS A 85 -20.31 -1.12 -7.79
N CYS A 86 -20.89 -1.68 -6.73
CA CYS A 86 -21.20 -3.09 -6.59
C CYS A 86 -22.66 -3.28 -6.18
N PRO A 87 -23.64 -2.94 -7.04
CA PRO A 87 -25.06 -2.94 -6.66
C PRO A 87 -25.66 -4.35 -6.55
N THR A 88 -25.01 -5.37 -7.13
CA THR A 88 -25.51 -6.74 -7.24
C THR A 88 -24.36 -7.74 -7.21
N LEU A 89 -24.63 -8.97 -6.78
CA LEU A 89 -23.65 -10.06 -6.63
C LEU A 89 -22.74 -10.29 -7.85
N ARG A 90 -23.23 -10.06 -9.08
CA ARG A 90 -22.40 -10.21 -10.30
C ARG A 90 -21.16 -9.29 -10.33
N TYR A 91 -21.18 -8.17 -9.60
CA TYR A 91 -20.06 -7.22 -9.53
C TYR A 91 -19.10 -7.53 -8.38
N LEU A 92 -19.49 -8.38 -7.43
CA LEU A 92 -18.68 -8.73 -6.27
C LEU A 92 -17.29 -9.26 -6.66
N PRO A 93 -17.13 -10.13 -7.69
CA PRO A 93 -15.80 -10.57 -8.11
C PRO A 93 -14.87 -9.42 -8.53
N GLN A 94 -15.40 -8.38 -9.19
CA GLN A 94 -14.61 -7.22 -9.58
C GLN A 94 -14.22 -6.38 -8.36
N ALA A 95 -15.15 -6.16 -7.42
CA ALA A 95 -14.84 -5.45 -6.18
C ALA A 95 -13.74 -6.18 -5.38
N LEU A 96 -13.87 -7.50 -5.20
CA LEU A 96 -12.86 -8.33 -4.54
C LEU A 96 -11.52 -8.27 -5.26
N PHE A 97 -11.51 -8.25 -6.60
CA PHE A 97 -10.29 -8.11 -7.39
C PHE A 97 -9.61 -6.74 -7.15
N ASP A 98 -10.38 -5.65 -7.20
CA ASP A 98 -9.85 -4.30 -7.00
C ASP A 98 -9.23 -4.12 -5.61
N ILE A 99 -9.89 -4.69 -4.58
CA ILE A 99 -9.39 -4.68 -3.20
C ILE A 99 -8.15 -5.56 -3.08
N SER A 100 -8.17 -6.77 -3.64
CA SER A 100 -7.00 -7.67 -3.65
C SER A 100 -5.79 -7.00 -4.28
N LEU A 101 -6.00 -6.23 -5.35
CA LEU A 101 -4.92 -5.52 -6.02
C LEU A 101 -4.28 -4.46 -5.12
N VAL A 102 -5.08 -3.67 -4.38
CA VAL A 102 -4.52 -2.66 -3.47
C VAL A 102 -3.87 -3.31 -2.26
N VAL A 103 -4.48 -4.36 -1.70
CA VAL A 103 -3.95 -5.12 -0.55
C VAL A 103 -2.58 -5.70 -0.91
N ASN A 104 -2.45 -6.38 -2.05
CA ASN A 104 -1.17 -6.94 -2.50
C ASN A 104 -0.11 -5.84 -2.70
N ARG A 105 -0.46 -4.71 -3.33
CA ARG A 105 0.48 -3.59 -3.53
C ARG A 105 0.98 -3.02 -2.21
N CYS A 106 0.08 -2.82 -1.25
CA CYS A 106 0.46 -2.29 0.07
C CYS A 106 1.23 -3.34 0.88
N LYS A 107 0.88 -4.63 0.79
CA LYS A 107 1.66 -5.71 1.39
C LYS A 107 3.10 -5.72 0.90
N ILE A 108 3.31 -5.61 -0.41
CA ILE A 108 4.66 -5.49 -1.00
C ILE A 108 5.41 -4.28 -0.44
N LEU A 109 4.75 -3.13 -0.28
CA LEU A 109 5.36 -1.95 0.37
C LEU A 109 5.80 -2.27 1.82
N GLY A 110 4.97 -2.98 2.58
CA GLY A 110 5.33 -3.43 3.94
C GLY A 110 6.61 -4.27 3.93
N GLU A 111 6.69 -5.25 3.03
CA GLU A 111 7.87 -6.09 2.83
C GLU A 111 9.10 -5.27 2.40
N GLU A 112 8.90 -4.24 1.58
CA GLU A 112 9.98 -3.31 1.20
C GLU A 112 10.54 -2.54 2.39
N LEU A 113 9.67 -2.06 3.28
CA LEU A 113 10.07 -1.31 4.48
C LEU A 113 10.80 -2.20 5.48
N GLU A 114 10.31 -3.41 5.72
CA GLU A 114 11.00 -4.39 6.56
C GLU A 114 12.38 -4.75 6.01
N PHE A 115 12.49 -4.91 4.69
CA PHE A 115 13.77 -5.12 4.03
C PHE A 115 14.73 -3.94 4.26
N LEU A 116 14.26 -2.70 4.12
CA LEU A 116 15.08 -1.51 4.31
C LEU A 116 15.48 -1.31 5.78
N GLN A 117 14.60 -1.58 6.74
CA GLN A 117 14.94 -1.55 8.16
C GLN A 117 16.03 -2.58 8.49
N ARG A 118 15.98 -3.77 7.88
CA ARG A 118 16.93 -4.86 8.16
C ARG A 118 18.24 -4.74 7.39
N TRP A 119 18.21 -4.24 6.17
CA TRP A 119 19.35 -4.28 5.23
C TRP A 119 19.77 -2.90 4.70
N GLY A 120 19.15 -1.83 5.17
CA GLY A 120 19.37 -0.45 4.73
C GLY A 120 20.84 -0.02 4.78
N ALA A 121 21.58 -0.48 5.79
CA ALA A 121 23.00 -0.15 5.96
C ALA A 121 23.85 -0.49 4.72
N LYS A 122 23.48 -1.53 3.93
CA LYS A 122 24.14 -1.88 2.67
C LYS A 122 24.05 -0.78 1.60
N PHE A 123 23.05 0.10 1.74
CA PHE A 123 22.74 1.20 0.82
C PHE A 123 23.06 2.57 1.44
N HIS A 124 23.86 2.61 2.50
CA HIS A 124 24.14 3.83 3.28
C HIS A 124 22.89 4.47 3.90
N LEU A 125 21.82 3.69 4.05
CA LEU A 125 20.61 4.07 4.77
C LEU A 125 20.82 3.72 6.24
N LEU A 126 20.96 4.74 7.08
CA LEU A 126 21.17 4.61 8.52
C LEU A 126 19.88 4.29 9.26
N GLU A 127 18.78 4.94 8.87
CA GLU A 127 17.53 4.89 9.60
C GLU A 127 16.34 4.98 8.65
N THR A 128 15.27 4.27 8.99
CA THR A 128 13.97 4.31 8.33
C THR A 128 12.92 4.56 9.40
N ASP A 129 12.25 5.71 9.33
CA ASP A 129 11.17 6.09 10.24
C ASP A 129 9.86 6.22 9.47
N ILE A 130 8.74 5.89 10.12
CA ILE A 130 7.41 5.87 9.52
C ILE A 130 6.48 6.70 10.39
N LYS A 131 5.91 7.75 9.82
CA LYS A 131 4.97 8.64 10.52
C LYS A 131 3.73 8.89 9.67
N GLY A 132 2.61 8.28 10.07
CA GLY A 132 1.37 8.36 9.30
C GLY A 132 1.56 7.72 7.92
N THR A 133 1.42 8.52 6.86
CA THR A 133 1.68 8.09 5.47
C THR A 133 3.04 8.56 4.93
N GLU A 134 3.90 9.11 5.79
CA GLU A 134 5.24 9.55 5.40
C GLU A 134 6.30 8.52 5.84
N VAL A 135 7.24 8.25 4.93
CA VAL A 135 8.44 7.44 5.20
C VAL A 135 9.67 8.33 5.13
N LYS A 136 10.45 8.33 6.20
CA LYS A 136 11.70 9.07 6.30
C LYS A 136 12.88 8.13 6.20
N LEU A 137 13.84 8.51 5.38
CA LEU A 137 15.02 7.73 5.05
C LEU A 137 16.27 8.58 5.31
N LEU A 138 17.02 8.26 6.35
CA LEU A 138 18.25 8.97 6.70
C LEU A 138 19.44 8.30 6.01
N PHE A 139 20.06 8.99 5.06
CA PHE A 139 21.26 8.53 4.38
C PHE A 139 22.52 9.17 4.96
N SER A 140 23.61 8.41 5.01
CA SER A 140 24.92 8.92 5.42
C SER A 140 26.05 8.13 4.76
N SER A 141 26.94 8.84 4.07
CA SER A 141 28.15 8.29 3.46
C SER A 141 29.33 9.20 3.74
N SER A 142 30.34 8.68 4.44
CA SER A 142 31.62 9.39 4.62
C SER A 142 32.39 9.51 3.31
N VAL A 143 32.30 8.49 2.44
CA VAL A 143 32.99 8.45 1.13
C VAL A 143 32.46 9.54 0.21
N ALA A 144 31.14 9.76 0.19
CA ALA A 144 30.53 10.84 -0.58
C ALA A 144 30.49 12.18 0.17
N PHE A 145 30.99 12.23 1.41
CA PHE A 145 30.89 13.37 2.32
C PHE A 145 29.46 13.94 2.39
N ALA A 146 28.47 13.06 2.60
CA ALA A 146 27.07 13.40 2.54
C ALA A 146 26.26 12.81 3.69
N LYS A 147 25.34 13.60 4.22
CA LYS A 147 24.29 13.16 5.14
C LYS A 147 23.03 13.96 4.85
N PHE A 148 21.91 13.28 4.61
CA PHE A 148 20.62 13.93 4.33
C PHE A 148 19.46 13.00 4.70
N GLU A 149 18.32 13.60 5.01
CA GLU A 149 17.06 12.89 5.22
C GLU A 149 16.15 13.10 4.01
N LEU A 150 15.61 12.00 3.48
CA LEU A 150 14.59 12.00 2.44
C LEU A 150 13.25 11.63 3.06
N THR A 151 12.26 12.51 2.96
CA THR A 151 10.88 12.21 3.33
C THR A 151 10.07 11.93 2.08
N LEU A 152 9.38 10.80 2.03
CA LEU A 152 8.48 10.37 0.95
C LEU A 152 7.05 10.34 1.49
N ALA A 153 6.14 11.05 0.83
CA ALA A 153 4.71 10.96 1.13
C ALA A 153 4.08 9.85 0.29
N LEU A 154 3.49 8.86 0.95
CA LEU A 154 2.83 7.73 0.31
C LEU A 154 1.32 7.95 0.24
N SER A 155 0.70 7.35 -0.77
CA SER A 155 -0.75 7.25 -0.92
C SER A 155 -1.14 5.86 -1.41
N HIS A 156 -2.44 5.59 -1.43
CA HIS A 156 -3.01 4.39 -2.04
C HIS A 156 -2.65 4.17 -3.53
N ASP A 157 -2.11 5.18 -4.20
CA ASP A 157 -1.64 5.06 -5.59
C ASP A 157 -0.29 4.35 -5.71
N TYR A 158 0.40 4.09 -4.60
CA TYR A 158 1.64 3.32 -4.59
C TYR A 158 1.43 1.91 -5.20
N PRO A 159 2.37 1.38 -6.00
CA PRO A 159 3.62 1.98 -6.48
C PRO A 159 3.48 2.69 -7.84
N SER A 160 2.27 3.06 -8.27
CA SER A 160 1.97 3.50 -9.63
C SER A 160 2.17 5.00 -9.86
N ALA A 161 2.17 5.80 -8.79
CA ALA A 161 2.36 7.25 -8.86
C ALA A 161 3.81 7.65 -8.49
N VAL A 162 4.22 8.82 -8.98
CA VAL A 162 5.45 9.48 -8.52
C VAL A 162 5.26 9.90 -7.07
N LEU A 163 6.24 9.60 -6.21
CA LEU A 163 6.16 9.94 -4.80
C LEU A 163 6.51 11.42 -4.58
N PRO A 164 5.61 12.22 -4.01
CA PRO A 164 5.99 13.52 -3.48
C PRO A 164 7.07 13.35 -2.42
N PHE A 165 8.10 14.19 -2.47
CA PHE A 165 9.24 14.06 -1.57
C PHE A 165 9.76 15.41 -1.11
N ARG A 166 10.51 15.38 -0.01
CA ARG A 166 11.26 16.52 0.54
C ARG A 166 12.63 16.04 0.99
N VAL A 167 13.62 16.93 0.91
CA VAL A 167 15.00 16.60 1.30
C VAL A 167 15.49 17.59 2.34
N GLN A 168 16.07 17.07 3.42
CA GLN A 168 16.79 17.85 4.41
C GLN A 168 18.27 17.49 4.37
N THR A 169 19.09 18.37 3.82
CA THR A 169 20.55 18.21 3.81
C THR A 169 21.12 18.52 5.19
N HIS A 170 21.98 17.64 5.71
CA HIS A 170 22.72 17.85 6.96
C HIS A 170 24.22 18.08 6.71
N ILE A 171 24.81 17.32 5.77
CA ILE A 171 26.22 17.39 5.39
C ILE A 171 26.32 17.21 3.87
N GLY A 172 27.21 17.97 3.23
CA GLY A 172 27.45 17.92 1.79
C GLY A 172 26.46 18.78 0.99
N ASN A 173 26.41 18.53 -0.32
CA ASN A 173 25.67 19.37 -1.28
C ASN A 173 24.51 18.62 -1.96
N ILE A 174 24.09 17.47 -1.43
CA ILE A 174 22.95 16.71 -1.98
C ILE A 174 21.67 17.35 -1.46
N GLY A 175 20.89 17.94 -2.35
CA GLY A 175 19.58 18.52 -2.06
C GLY A 175 18.47 17.97 -2.96
N GLU A 176 17.35 18.68 -3.01
CA GLU A 176 16.18 18.26 -3.80
C GLU A 176 16.49 18.05 -5.28
N LYS A 177 17.37 18.87 -5.87
CA LYS A 177 17.70 18.79 -7.30
C LYS A 177 18.41 17.49 -7.65
N GLU A 178 19.41 17.10 -6.86
CA GLU A 178 20.18 15.87 -7.06
C GLU A 178 19.29 14.64 -6.86
N ILE A 179 18.45 14.68 -5.82
CA ILE A 179 17.48 13.60 -5.55
C ILE A 179 16.44 13.51 -6.68
N ALA A 180 15.85 14.63 -7.12
CA ALA A 180 14.91 14.66 -8.23
C ALA A 180 15.50 14.04 -9.51
N ALA A 181 16.76 14.36 -9.82
CA ALA A 181 17.45 13.82 -10.98
C ALA A 181 17.59 12.29 -10.92
N VAL A 182 17.80 11.72 -9.74
CA VAL A 182 17.84 10.27 -9.53
C VAL A 182 16.43 9.66 -9.60
N LEU A 183 15.47 10.21 -8.86
CA LEU A 183 14.11 9.67 -8.77
C LEU A 183 13.38 9.68 -10.11
N SER A 184 13.61 10.70 -10.95
CA SER A 184 13.03 10.78 -12.31
C SER A 184 13.39 9.60 -13.22
N ARG A 185 14.48 8.86 -12.89
CA ARG A 185 14.96 7.70 -13.64
C ARG A 185 14.47 6.38 -13.08
N VAL A 186 13.81 6.38 -11.92
CA VAL A 186 13.30 5.17 -11.29
C VAL A 186 11.84 4.97 -11.73
N PRO A 187 11.54 3.92 -12.51
CA PRO A 187 10.17 3.67 -12.95
C PRO A 187 9.28 3.28 -11.77
N ALA A 188 8.05 3.79 -11.79
CA ALA A 188 6.98 3.37 -10.91
C ALA A 188 6.65 1.87 -11.14
N GLY A 189 6.22 1.16 -10.09
CA GLY A 189 5.87 -0.26 -10.15
C GLY A 189 6.54 -1.12 -9.07
N HIS A 190 6.28 -2.43 -9.10
CA HIS A 190 6.71 -3.42 -8.09
C HIS A 190 8.11 -3.18 -7.50
N HIS A 191 8.29 -3.10 -6.18
CA HIS A 191 9.57 -2.76 -5.52
C HIS A 191 10.09 -1.32 -5.76
N TYR A 192 9.19 -0.33 -5.84
CA TYR A 192 9.56 1.04 -6.18
C TYR A 192 10.45 1.70 -5.13
N LEU A 193 10.15 1.51 -3.84
CA LEU A 193 10.88 2.09 -2.73
C LEU A 193 12.30 1.49 -2.63
N GLN A 194 12.43 0.17 -2.74
CA GLN A 194 13.75 -0.49 -2.75
C GLN A 194 14.61 -0.04 -3.93
N ARG A 195 14.02 0.06 -5.14
CA ARG A 195 14.75 0.58 -6.31
C ARG A 195 15.16 2.03 -6.13
N THR A 196 14.30 2.83 -5.49
CA THR A 196 14.60 4.23 -5.17
C THR A 196 15.82 4.34 -4.27
N VAL A 197 15.84 3.61 -3.15
CA VAL A 197 16.98 3.56 -2.22
C VAL A 197 18.25 3.07 -2.92
N THR A 198 18.13 2.01 -3.72
CA THR A 198 19.27 1.44 -4.47
C THR A 198 19.84 2.45 -5.47
N SER A 199 18.98 3.18 -6.18
CA SER A 199 19.38 4.19 -7.14
C SER A 199 20.08 5.38 -6.47
N ILE A 200 19.56 5.87 -5.34
CA ILE A 200 20.22 6.91 -4.54
C ILE A 200 21.61 6.44 -4.10
N HIS A 201 21.70 5.22 -3.57
CA HIS A 201 22.97 4.65 -3.15
C HIS A 201 24.00 4.62 -4.29
N GLN A 202 23.63 4.09 -5.45
CA GLN A 202 24.52 3.91 -6.59
C GLN A 202 24.97 5.23 -7.23
N ASN A 203 24.09 6.23 -7.28
CA ASN A 203 24.34 7.46 -8.02
C ASN A 203 24.90 8.60 -7.15
N LEU A 204 24.64 8.58 -5.84
CA LEU A 204 24.97 9.71 -4.95
C LEU A 204 25.88 9.34 -3.78
N LEU A 205 25.96 8.07 -3.39
CA LEU A 205 26.60 7.67 -2.12
C LEU A 205 27.81 6.74 -2.28
N GLN A 206 27.92 6.02 -3.41
CA GLN A 206 29.18 5.44 -3.87
C GLN A 206 30.02 6.61 -4.39
N GLY A 207 31.16 6.91 -3.74
CA GLY A 207 32.01 8.05 -4.12
C GLY A 207 32.48 8.04 -5.58
N PRO A 208 33.28 9.03 -6.01
CA PRO A 208 33.76 9.11 -7.38
C PRO A 208 34.42 7.78 -7.79
N ARG A 209 34.00 7.26 -8.94
CA ARG A 209 34.63 6.10 -9.59
C ARG A 209 36.01 6.44 -10.12
#